data_AF-A0A2I0FZW7-F1
#
_entry.id   AF-A0A2I0FZW7-F1
#
_cell.length_a   1.000
_cell.length_b   1.000
_cell.length_c   1.000
_cell.angle_alpha   90.00
_cell.angle_beta   90.00
_cell.angle_gamma   90.00
#
_symmetry.space_group_name_H-M   'P 1'
#
loop_
_entity.id
_entity.type
_entity.pdbx_description
1 polymer ?
#
loop_
_entity_poly.entity_id
_entity_poly.type
_entity_poly.pdbx_seq_one_letter_code
_entity_poly.pdbx_strand_id
1 'polypeptide(L)' 'MTLMVPPELAYGDEGFAPLIPPGATMVYTLRIDHVSS' A
#
# COMPACT_ATOMS: atom_id res chain seq x y z
N MET A 1 -10.69 5.62 -6.50
CA MET A 1 -9.62 6.56 -6.18
C MET A 1 -8.29 5.83 -6.12
N THR A 2 -7.18 6.52 -6.31
CA THR A 2 -5.84 5.93 -6.26
C THR A 2 -5.06 6.53 -5.10
N LEU A 3 -4.43 5.67 -4.29
CA LEU A 3 -3.59 6.08 -3.16
C LEU A 3 -2.17 5.58 -3.37
N MET A 4 -1.21 6.49 -3.30
CA MET A 4 0.22 6.16 -3.24
C MET A 4 0.64 6.07 -1.79
N VAL A 5 1.16 4.92 -1.38
CA VAL A 5 1.55 4.64 0.00
C VAL A 5 3.07 4.40 0.03
N PRO A 6 3.83 5.26 0.73
CA PRO A 6 5.29 5.12 0.84
C PRO A 6 5.64 3.87 1.68
N PRO A 7 6.87 3.34 1.55
CA PRO A 7 7.24 2.05 2.13
C PRO A 7 7.09 2.02 3.66
N GLU A 8 7.30 3.13 4.37
CA GLU A 8 7.21 3.19 5.84
C GLU A 8 5.77 2.97 6.36
N LEU A 9 4.78 3.13 5.48
CA LEU A 9 3.37 2.86 5.74
C LEU A 9 2.88 1.57 5.06
N ALA A 10 3.79 0.79 4.46
CA ALA A 10 3.53 -0.46 3.78
C ALA A 10 4.44 -1.59 4.30
N TYR A 11 5.36 -2.09 3.45
CA TYR A 11 6.23 -3.23 3.78
C TYR A 11 7.66 -2.83 4.20
N GLY A 12 7.92 -1.52 4.34
CA GLY A 12 9.18 -0.97 4.83
C GLY A 12 10.42 -1.39 4.03
N ASP A 13 11.56 -1.26 4.69
CA ASP A 13 12.87 -1.63 4.13
C ASP A 13 13.06 -3.15 4.05
N GLU A 14 12.24 -3.95 4.71
CA GLU A 14 12.32 -5.42 4.65
C GLU A 14 11.58 -6.00 3.44
N GLY A 15 10.52 -5.33 2.96
CA GLY A 15 9.66 -5.85 1.91
C GLY A 15 8.89 -7.11 2.35
N PHE A 16 8.50 -7.94 1.39
CA PHE A 16 7.87 -9.24 1.67
C PHE A 16 8.28 -10.26 0.61
N ALA A 17 9.38 -10.98 0.88
CA ALA A 17 9.93 -11.92 -0.07
C ALA A 17 8.97 -13.12 -0.30
N PRO A 18 8.86 -13.61 -1.55
CA PRO A 18 9.52 -13.13 -2.77
C PRO A 18 8.72 -12.07 -3.54
N LEU A 19 7.59 -11.61 -3.01
CA LEU A 19 6.55 -10.90 -3.77
C LEU A 19 6.78 -9.39 -3.83
N ILE A 20 7.31 -8.79 -2.77
CA ILE A 20 7.45 -7.33 -2.63
C ILE A 20 8.90 -6.99 -2.31
N PRO A 21 9.57 -6.21 -3.16
CA PRO A 21 10.93 -5.75 -2.88
C PRO A 21 11.00 -4.85 -1.64
N PRO A 22 12.14 -4.87 -0.91
CA PRO A 22 12.54 -3.80 0.01
C PRO A 22 12.28 -2.39 -0.54
N GLY A 23 11.68 -1.50 0.27
CA GLY A 23 11.52 -0.09 -0.06
C GLY A 23 10.50 0.24 -1.16
N ALA A 24 9.65 -0.71 -1.56
CA ALA A 24 8.66 -0.49 -2.61
C ALA A 24 7.54 0.48 -2.18
N THR A 25 7.23 1.46 -3.03
CA THR A 25 6.01 2.29 -2.91
C THR A 25 4.81 1.54 -3.49
N MET A 26 3.70 1.49 -2.75
CA MET A 26 2.48 0.79 -3.17
C MET A 26 1.48 1.74 -3.81
N VAL A 27 0.77 1.26 -4.82
CA VAL A 27 -0.33 1.99 -5.48
C VAL A 27 -1.62 1.19 -5.31
N TYR A 28 -2.55 1.69 -4.51
CA TYR A 28 -3.84 1.04 -4.27
C TYR A 28 -4.94 1.72 -5.07
N THR A 29 -5.79 0.91 -5.70
CA THR A 29 -7.06 1.37 -6.26
C THR A 29 -8.17 1.07 -5.27
N LEU A 30 -8.77 2.10 -4.71
CA LEU A 30 -9.81 2.00 -3.69
C LEU A 30 -11.17 2.42 -4.24
N ARG A 31 -12.21 1.72 -3.80
CA ARG A 31 -13.62 2.13 -3.95
C ARG A 31 -14.24 2.15 -2.57
N ILE A 32 -14.85 3.28 -2.21
CA ILE A 32 -15.68 3.33 -1.00
C ILE A 32 -17.03 2.75 -1.37
N ASP A 33 -17.45 1.75 -0.61
CA ASP A 33 -18.74 1.09 -0.78
C ASP A 33 -19.84 1.79 0.03
N HIS A 34 -19.57 2.03 1.30
CA HIS A 34 -20.48 2.68 2.22
C HIS A 34 -19.70 3.43 3.31
N VAL A 35 -20.27 4.53 3.80
CA VAL A 35 -19.77 5.27 4.97
C VAL A 35 -20.95 5.48 5.90
N SER A 36 -20.85 5.00 7.13
CA SER A 36 -21.81 5.27 8.20
C SER A 36 -21.30 6.43 9.05
N SER A 37 -22.22 7.31 9.47
CA SER A 37 -21.95 8.38 10.43
C SER A 37 -22.07 7.91 11.87
#